data_AF-A0A023F036-F1
#
_entry.id   AF-A0A023F036-F1
#
_cell.length_a   1.000
_cell.length_b   1.000
_cell.length_c   1.000
_cell.angle_alpha   90.00
_cell.angle_beta   90.00
_cell.angle_gamma   90.00
#
_symmetry.space_group_name_H-M   'P 1'
#
loop_
_entity.id
_entity.type
_entity.pdbx_description
1 polymer ?
#
loop_
_entity_poly.entity_id
_entity_poly.type
_entity_poly.pdbx_seq_one_letter_code
_entity_poly.pdbx_strand_id
1 'polypeptide(L)'
;TFFNKSHLTIAKIFEFVSFWLLLNHPRQNIIEDELEMSAHTVVDWSNFCREVCTFIMFNRNYQLGGPGITVEIDEAKFGKRKYNRGRVITGQWVFGCFERGSKKCFFEPVANRTAATLMAIIRNRILPGTTVISDCWRGY
;
A
#
# COMPACT_ATOMS: atom_id res chain seq x y z
N THR A 1 -22.19 -5.72 -4.81
CA THR A 1 -21.03 -4.79 -4.70
C THR A 1 -21.35 -3.73 -3.65
N PHE A 2 -20.35 -3.01 -3.12
CA PHE A 2 -20.61 -1.93 -2.14
C PHE A 2 -21.49 -0.79 -2.72
N PHE A 3 -21.52 -0.63 -4.04
CA PHE A 3 -22.44 0.28 -4.74
C PHE A 3 -23.93 -0.07 -4.55
N ASN A 4 -24.28 -1.36 -4.49
CA ASN A 4 -25.69 -1.82 -4.48
C ASN A 4 -26.43 -1.55 -3.15
N LYS A 5 -25.69 -1.26 -2.08
CA LYS A 5 -26.27 -0.95 -0.76
C LYS A 5 -26.04 0.52 -0.37
N SER A 6 -25.56 1.33 -1.31
CA SER A 6 -25.25 2.72 -1.06
C SER A 6 -26.52 3.57 -1.05
N HIS A 7 -26.61 4.49 -0.08
CA HIS A 7 -27.58 5.57 -0.10
C HIS A 7 -27.07 6.82 -0.85
N LEU A 8 -25.78 6.86 -1.23
CA LEU A 8 -25.22 7.90 -2.08
C LEU A 8 -25.59 7.67 -3.54
N THR A 9 -25.83 8.77 -4.26
CA THR A 9 -26.03 8.74 -5.71
C THR A 9 -24.75 8.34 -6.42
N ILE A 10 -24.88 7.75 -7.61
CA ILE A 10 -23.73 7.34 -8.43
C ILE A 10 -22.80 8.53 -8.72
N ALA A 11 -23.35 9.70 -9.04
CA ALA A 11 -22.58 10.92 -9.28
C ALA A 11 -21.70 11.30 -8.07
N LYS A 12 -22.30 11.31 -6.87
CA LYS A 12 -21.58 11.62 -5.63
C LYS A 12 -20.46 10.61 -5.33
N ILE A 13 -20.69 9.34 -5.65
CA ILE A 13 -19.67 8.29 -5.52
C ILE A 13 -18.49 8.55 -6.47
N PHE A 14 -18.76 8.92 -7.72
CA PHE A 14 -17.70 9.27 -8.68
C PHE A 14 -16.90 10.50 -8.25
N GLU A 15 -17.55 11.54 -7.74
CA GLU A 15 -16.88 12.71 -7.16
C GLU A 15 -16.00 12.31 -5.97
N PHE A 16 -16.55 11.51 -5.03
CA PHE A 16 -15.80 11.00 -3.89
C PHE A 16 -14.53 10.25 -4.32
N VAL A 17 -14.67 9.29 -5.23
CA VAL A 17 -13.53 8.50 -5.71
C VAL A 17 -12.51 9.39 -6.43
N SER A 18 -12.97 10.38 -7.19
CA SER A 18 -12.08 11.33 -7.87
C SER A 18 -11.27 12.16 -6.88
N PHE A 19 -11.91 12.74 -5.87
CA PHE A 19 -11.21 13.48 -4.81
C PHE A 19 -10.29 12.56 -4.01
N TRP A 20 -10.72 11.34 -3.70
CA TRP A 20 -9.91 10.38 -2.98
C TRP A 20 -8.65 9.97 -3.74
N LEU A 21 -8.68 9.93 -5.08
CA LEU A 21 -7.52 9.60 -5.90
C LEU A 21 -6.63 10.80 -6.21
N LEU A 22 -7.21 11.98 -6.44
CA LEU A 22 -6.51 13.14 -7.00
C LEU A 22 -6.00 14.11 -5.91
N LEU A 23 -6.63 14.15 -4.73
CA LEU A 23 -6.17 15.00 -3.64
C LEU A 23 -5.06 14.32 -2.84
N ASN A 24 -4.00 15.09 -2.55
CA ASN A 24 -2.94 14.68 -1.64
C ASN A 24 -3.45 14.63 -0.19
N HIS A 25 -2.85 13.76 0.62
CA HIS A 25 -3.14 13.74 2.06
C HIS A 25 -2.57 15.00 2.75
N PRO A 26 -3.24 15.50 3.81
CA PRO A 26 -4.54 15.08 4.33
C PRO A 26 -5.71 15.62 3.48
N ARG A 27 -6.65 14.73 3.10
CA ARG A 27 -7.78 15.05 2.19
C ARG A 27 -9.17 14.92 2.81
N GLN A 28 -9.27 14.39 4.03
CA GLN A 28 -10.54 14.02 4.62
C GLN A 28 -11.46 15.23 4.81
N ASN A 29 -10.98 16.29 5.47
CA ASN A 29 -11.80 17.49 5.71
C ASN A 29 -12.28 18.13 4.39
N ILE A 30 -11.42 18.19 3.37
CA ILE A 30 -11.80 18.72 2.05
C ILE A 30 -12.93 17.87 1.44
N ILE A 31 -12.84 16.55 1.53
CA ILE A 31 -13.89 15.66 1.03
C ILE A 31 -15.18 15.80 1.84
N GLU A 32 -15.09 15.96 3.17
CA GLU A 32 -16.25 16.19 4.04
C GLU A 32 -16.96 17.49 3.65
N ASP A 33 -16.22 18.59 3.50
CA ASP A 33 -16.75 19.92 3.20
C ASP A 33 -17.32 20.00 1.77
N GLU A 34 -16.53 19.63 0.75
CA GLU A 34 -16.92 19.75 -0.66
C GLU A 34 -18.05 18.79 -1.04
N LEU A 35 -18.13 17.63 -0.38
CA LEU A 35 -19.19 16.66 -0.66
C LEU A 35 -20.32 16.71 0.35
N GLU A 36 -20.29 17.60 1.34
CA GLU A 36 -21.29 17.69 2.41
C GLU A 36 -21.55 16.32 3.07
N MET A 37 -20.47 15.58 3.32
CA MET A 37 -20.52 14.22 3.85
C MET A 37 -20.08 14.19 5.31
N SER A 38 -20.76 13.39 6.12
CA SER A 38 -20.31 13.18 7.50
C SER A 38 -18.93 12.51 7.53
N ALA A 39 -18.13 12.84 8.55
CA ALA A 39 -16.82 12.21 8.76
C ALA A 39 -16.89 10.68 8.78
N HIS A 40 -17.94 10.11 9.40
CA HIS A 40 -18.16 8.66 9.42
C HIS A 40 -18.30 8.10 8.01
N THR A 41 -19.13 8.74 7.17
CA THR A 41 -19.33 8.32 5.78
C THR A 41 -18.05 8.42 4.97
N VAL A 42 -17.27 9.50 5.13
CA VAL A 42 -15.99 9.68 4.42
C VAL A 42 -14.97 8.61 4.84
N VAL A 43 -14.93 8.24 6.11
CA VAL A 43 -14.07 7.16 6.61
C VAL A 43 -14.47 5.81 6.01
N ASP A 44 -15.76 5.47 6.01
CA ASP A 44 -16.27 4.21 5.45
C ASP A 44 -15.96 4.09 3.96
N TRP A 45 -16.26 5.13 3.19
CA TRP A 45 -15.98 5.15 1.76
C TRP A 45 -14.48 5.13 1.45
N SER A 46 -13.67 5.79 2.27
CA SER A 46 -12.21 5.67 2.18
C SER A 46 -11.75 4.23 2.43
N ASN A 47 -12.40 3.49 3.33
CA ASN A 47 -12.08 2.08 3.58
C ASN A 47 -12.46 1.21 2.38
N PHE A 48 -13.62 1.43 1.75
CA PHE A 48 -13.97 0.72 0.51
C PHE A 48 -12.95 0.96 -0.61
N CYS A 49 -12.50 2.20 -0.79
CA CYS A 49 -11.44 2.51 -1.76
C CYS A 49 -10.14 1.76 -1.42
N ARG A 50 -9.74 1.73 -0.14
CA ARG A 50 -8.55 0.99 0.30
C ARG A 50 -8.69 -0.52 0.06
N GLU A 51 -9.85 -1.11 0.34
CA GLU A 51 -10.10 -2.54 0.08
C GLU A 51 -9.92 -2.88 -1.40
N VAL A 52 -10.42 -2.04 -2.31
CA VAL A 52 -10.20 -2.21 -3.75
C VAL A 52 -8.70 -2.11 -4.09
N CYS A 53 -7.98 -1.12 -3.56
CA CYS A 53 -6.54 -1.02 -3.76
C CYS A 53 -5.79 -2.26 -3.24
N THR A 54 -6.16 -2.75 -2.06
CA THR A 54 -5.58 -3.95 -1.44
C THR A 54 -5.84 -5.19 -2.29
N PHE A 55 -7.06 -5.37 -2.81
CA PHE A 55 -7.40 -6.45 -3.73
C PHE A 55 -6.55 -6.38 -5.01
N ILE A 56 -6.41 -5.20 -5.62
CA ILE A 56 -5.59 -5.03 -6.82
C ILE A 56 -4.14 -5.37 -6.50
N MET A 57 -3.60 -4.92 -5.36
CA MET A 57 -2.21 -5.21 -4.98
C MET A 57 -1.95 -6.70 -4.79
N PHE A 58 -2.84 -7.41 -4.09
CA PHE A 58 -2.65 -8.85 -3.84
C PHE A 58 -2.82 -9.72 -5.08
N ASN A 59 -3.61 -9.27 -6.07
CA ASN A 59 -3.77 -10.00 -7.32
C ASN A 59 -2.72 -9.66 -8.39
N ARG A 60 -1.79 -8.73 -8.12
CA ARG A 60 -0.67 -8.44 -9.02
C ARG A 60 0.38 -9.55 -8.94
N ASN A 61 0.42 -10.40 -9.96
CA ASN A 61 1.36 -11.52 -10.05
C ASN A 61 2.46 -11.32 -11.11
N TYR A 62 2.93 -10.08 -11.30
CA TYR A 62 4.10 -9.84 -12.15
C TYR A 62 5.39 -9.91 -11.33
N GLN A 63 6.51 -10.18 -12.01
CA GLN A 63 7.85 -9.97 -11.49
C GLN A 63 8.31 -8.55 -11.83
N LEU A 64 9.15 -7.98 -10.96
CA LEU A 64 9.83 -6.70 -11.17
C LEU A 64 11.24 -6.91 -11.71
N GLY A 65 11.80 -5.86 -12.29
CA GLY A 65 13.22 -5.81 -12.65
C GLY A 65 13.53 -6.37 -14.04
N GLY A 66 14.77 -6.82 -14.17
CA GLY A 66 15.39 -7.30 -15.40
C GLY A 66 16.72 -6.57 -15.66
N PRO A 67 17.47 -6.99 -16.70
CA PRO A 67 18.73 -6.36 -17.08
C PRO A 67 18.60 -4.85 -17.26
N GLY A 68 19.45 -4.08 -16.56
CA GLY A 68 19.45 -2.61 -16.63
C GLY A 68 18.33 -1.92 -15.83
N ILE A 69 17.48 -2.68 -15.14
CA ILE A 69 16.41 -2.14 -14.28
C ILE A 69 16.89 -2.09 -12.83
N THR A 70 16.45 -1.05 -12.12
CA THR A 70 16.70 -0.88 -10.69
C THR A 70 15.42 -1.08 -9.90
N VAL A 71 15.47 -1.93 -8.88
CA VAL A 71 14.38 -2.16 -7.93
C VAL A 71 14.85 -1.74 -6.53
N GLU A 72 14.10 -0.85 -5.90
CA GLU A 72 14.26 -0.51 -4.49
C GLU A 72 13.46 -1.47 -3.63
N ILE A 73 14.04 -1.90 -2.52
CA ILE A 73 13.40 -2.78 -1.54
C ILE A 73 13.46 -2.16 -0.14
N ASP A 74 12.42 -2.36 0.65
CA ASP A 74 12.32 -1.83 2.02
C ASP A 74 11.38 -2.67 2.91
N GLU A 75 11.59 -2.59 4.23
CA GLU A 75 10.82 -3.30 5.25
C GLU A 75 10.16 -2.33 6.23
N ALA A 76 8.84 -2.35 6.28
CA ALA A 76 8.07 -1.60 7.26
C ALA A 76 7.36 -2.52 8.26
N LYS A 77 7.36 -2.14 9.55
CA LYS A 77 6.55 -2.80 10.58
C LYS A 77 5.35 -1.93 10.94
N PHE A 78 4.15 -2.38 10.57
CA PHE A 78 2.90 -1.72 10.88
C PHE A 78 2.33 -2.24 12.19
N GLY A 79 2.14 -1.36 13.16
CA GLY A 79 1.55 -1.72 14.44
C GLY A 79 1.24 -0.48 15.29
N LYS A 80 0.31 -0.62 16.22
CA LYS A 80 0.01 0.45 17.17
C LYS A 80 1.04 0.45 18.29
N ARG A 81 1.57 1.63 18.61
CA ARG A 81 2.40 1.83 19.80
C ARG A 81 1.50 1.81 21.04
N LYS A 82 1.98 1.21 22.14
CA LYS A 82 1.30 1.34 23.43
C LYS A 82 1.34 2.82 23.85
N TYR A 83 0.18 3.46 24.01
CA TYR A 83 0.05 4.89 24.32
C TYR A 83 0.73 5.84 23.31
N ASN A 84 0.85 5.47 22.03
CA ASN A 84 1.54 6.26 20.99
C ASN A 84 3.03 6.55 21.27
N ARG A 85 3.64 5.91 22.28
CA ARG A 85 5.02 6.13 22.71
C ARG A 85 5.85 4.85 22.60
N GLY A 86 7.16 5.01 22.38
CA GLY A 86 8.12 3.91 22.34
C GLY A 86 8.11 3.08 21.04
N ARG A 87 8.83 1.96 21.09
CA ARG A 87 9.02 1.04 19.95
C ARG A 87 7.72 0.27 19.63
N VAL A 88 7.47 -0.01 18.35
CA VAL A 88 6.38 -0.89 17.91
C VAL A 88 6.75 -2.34 18.22
N ILE A 89 6.29 -2.84 19.38
CA ILE A 89 6.59 -4.19 19.85
C ILE A 89 5.73 -5.22 19.09
N THR A 90 4.44 -4.94 18.92
CA THR A 90 3.46 -5.79 18.22
C THR A 90 3.07 -5.18 16.88
N GLY A 91 3.11 -5.96 15.80
CA GLY A 91 2.73 -5.48 14.47
C GLY A 91 3.06 -6.46 13.34
N GLN A 92 2.53 -6.17 12.16
CA GLN A 92 2.72 -6.90 10.92
C GLN A 92 3.93 -6.33 10.16
N TRP A 93 4.87 -7.18 9.75
CA TRP A 93 5.90 -6.76 8.80
C TRP A 93 5.34 -6.79 7.38
N VAL A 94 5.77 -5.83 6.57
CA VAL A 94 5.48 -5.75 5.14
C VAL A 94 6.79 -5.48 4.42
N PHE A 95 7.08 -6.30 3.42
CA PHE A 95 8.18 -6.11 2.50
C PHE A 95 7.68 -5.40 1.25
N GLY A 96 8.26 -4.27 0.91
CA GLY A 96 7.90 -3.47 -0.26
C GLY A 96 8.98 -3.54 -1.33
N CYS A 97 8.58 -3.57 -2.59
CA CYS A 97 9.48 -3.46 -3.73
C CYS A 97 8.95 -2.45 -4.74
N PHE A 98 9.82 -1.58 -5.25
CA PHE A 98 9.47 -0.52 -6.20
C PHE A 98 10.45 -0.49 -7.37
N GLU A 99 9.93 -0.61 -8.59
CA GLU A 99 10.73 -0.54 -9.81
C GLU A 99 10.86 0.90 -10.30
N ARG A 100 12.10 1.40 -10.36
CA ARG A 100 12.38 2.75 -10.87
C ARG A 100 11.98 2.85 -12.35
N GLY A 101 11.39 3.99 -12.73
CA GLY A 101 10.97 4.28 -14.11
C GLY A 101 9.54 3.81 -14.42
N SER A 102 9.21 2.53 -14.21
CA SER A 102 7.87 2.01 -14.51
C SER A 102 6.83 2.29 -13.43
N LYS A 103 7.26 2.63 -12.20
CA LYS A 103 6.42 2.79 -11.01
C LYS A 103 5.63 1.53 -10.63
N LYS A 104 6.02 0.36 -11.15
CA LYS A 104 5.47 -0.92 -10.68
C LYS A 104 5.96 -1.20 -9.27
N CYS A 105 5.09 -1.79 -8.46
CA CYS A 105 5.42 -2.15 -7.08
C CYS A 105 4.56 -3.32 -6.61
N PHE A 106 5.10 -4.05 -5.64
CA PHE A 106 4.33 -5.00 -4.84
C PHE A 106 4.67 -4.83 -3.36
N PHE A 107 3.71 -5.21 -2.52
CA PHE A 107 3.85 -5.25 -1.07
C PHE A 107 3.43 -6.63 -0.58
N GLU A 108 4.28 -7.26 0.22
CA GLU A 108 4.07 -8.61 0.70
C GLU A 108 4.11 -8.61 2.24
N PRO A 109 2.98 -8.90 2.92
CA PRO A 109 2.98 -9.12 4.35
C PRO A 109 3.82 -10.35 4.70
N VAL A 110 4.78 -10.18 5.61
CA VAL A 110 5.66 -11.26 6.06
C VAL A 110 5.56 -11.45 7.57
N ALA A 111 5.63 -12.70 8.04
CA ALA A 111 5.57 -12.98 9.47
C ALA A 111 6.80 -12.42 10.21
N ASN A 112 7.95 -12.41 9.54
CA ASN A 112 9.20 -11.89 10.05
C ASN A 112 10.05 -11.34 8.89
N ARG A 113 11.04 -10.51 9.21
CA ARG A 113 11.97 -9.93 8.24
C ARG A 113 13.29 -10.71 8.15
N THR A 114 13.32 -12.03 8.36
CA THR A 114 14.62 -12.73 8.31
C THR A 114 15.21 -12.72 6.91
N ALA A 115 16.55 -12.79 6.82
CA ALA A 115 17.29 -12.93 5.56
C ALA A 115 16.66 -13.97 4.64
N ALA A 116 16.37 -15.15 5.18
CA ALA A 116 15.79 -16.26 4.44
C ALA A 116 14.41 -15.91 3.84
N THR A 117 13.55 -15.26 4.63
CA THR A 117 12.22 -14.84 4.16
C THR A 117 12.33 -13.80 3.04
N LEU A 118 13.15 -12.76 3.22
CA LEU A 118 13.28 -11.67 2.25
C LEU A 118 13.96 -12.16 0.96
N MET A 119 15.03 -12.95 1.08
CA MET A 119 15.74 -13.52 -0.07
C MET A 119 14.87 -14.50 -0.87
N ALA A 120 13.98 -15.25 -0.23
CA ALA A 120 13.02 -16.10 -0.93
C ALA A 120 12.06 -15.25 -1.78
N ILE A 121 11.54 -14.14 -1.24
CA ILE A 121 10.66 -13.24 -1.99
C ILE A 121 11.40 -12.59 -3.15
N ILE A 122 12.61 -12.07 -2.92
CA ILE A 122 13.45 -11.46 -3.96
C ILE A 122 13.68 -12.45 -5.12
N ARG A 123 14.07 -13.69 -4.83
CA ARG A 123 14.31 -14.72 -5.86
C ARG A 123 13.06 -15.07 -6.66
N ASN A 124 11.88 -15.02 -6.04
CA ASN A 124 10.63 -15.36 -6.69
C ASN A 124 10.04 -14.18 -7.49
N ARG A 125 10.24 -12.94 -7.03
CA ARG A 125 9.51 -11.76 -7.50
C ARG A 125 10.37 -10.74 -8.25
N ILE A 126 11.70 -10.86 -8.21
CA ILE A 126 12.65 -9.99 -8.91
C ILE A 126 13.41 -10.79 -9.96
N LEU A 127 13.39 -10.30 -11.20
CA LEU A 127 14.05 -10.94 -12.33
C LEU A 127 15.58 -10.91 -12.19
N PRO A 128 16.30 -11.94 -12.70
CA PRO A 128 17.76 -11.91 -12.76
C PRO A 128 18.31 -10.70 -13.55
N GLY A 129 19.49 -10.22 -13.17
CA GLY A 129 20.13 -9.07 -13.81
C GLY A 129 19.61 -7.71 -13.34
N THR A 130 18.71 -7.68 -12.36
CA THR A 130 18.23 -6.46 -11.71
C THR A 130 19.26 -5.89 -10.75
N THR A 131 19.45 -4.57 -10.75
CA THR A 131 20.15 -3.86 -9.68
C THR A 131 19.19 -3.64 -8.52
N VAL A 132 19.45 -4.26 -7.37
CA VAL A 132 18.62 -4.11 -6.16
C VAL A 132 19.24 -3.07 -5.24
N ILE A 133 18.44 -2.09 -4.80
CA ILE A 133 18.84 -1.05 -3.84
C ILE A 133 18.08 -1.29 -2.52
N SER A 134 18.82 -1.35 -1.42
CA SER A 134 18.32 -1.49 -0.05
C SER A 134 19.01 -0.48 0.86
N ASP A 135 18.43 -0.19 2.02
CA ASP A 135 19.04 0.60 3.09
C ASP A 135 20.19 -0.15 3.83
N CYS A 136 20.64 -1.28 3.29
CA CYS A 136 21.68 -2.15 3.83
C CYS A 136 21.35 -2.65 5.24
N TRP A 137 20.08 -3.00 5.50
CA TRP A 137 19.73 -3.71 6.72
C TRP A 137 20.60 -4.97 6.88
N ARG A 138 21.12 -5.19 8.10
CA ARG A 138 22.12 -6.24 8.41
C ARG A 138 21.68 -7.68 8.07
N GLY A 139 20.39 -7.89 7.82
CA GLY A 139 19.88 -9.22 7.48
C GLY A 139 19.90 -9.54 5.98
N TYR A 140 20.35 -8.64 5.10
CA TYR A 140 20.58 -8.94 3.69
C TYR A 140 21.93 -9.65 3.47
#